data_AF-A0A089HLA0-F1
#
_entry.id   AF-A0A089HLA0-F1
#
_cell.length_a   1.000
_cell.length_b   1.000
_cell.length_c   1.000
_cell.angle_alpha   90.00
_cell.angle_beta   90.00
_cell.angle_gamma   90.00
#
_symmetry.space_group_name_H-M   'P 1'
#
loop_
_entity.id
_entity.type
_entity.pdbx_description
1 polymer ?
#
loop_
_entity_poly.entity_id
_entity_poly.type
_entity_poly.pdbx_seq_one_letter_code
_entity_poly.pdbx_strand_id
1 'polypeptide(L)'
;MLFIALILPSAYLLEKLSREKGLESGAIIKVQDKLSGSLVSLMGVDVLESLMNQQYPGDPGAKGPTLLYAIGASGLSGYRQVEIKGLKEEKVFLADEQSLSQSYVLAFNEHGTVDLIDLKSQGPPIVQDVREINKIE
;
A
#
# COMPACT_ATOMS: atom_id res chain seq x y z
N MET A 1 1.82 2.79 -41.18
CA MET A 1 2.71 2.21 -40.14
C MET A 1 3.44 3.24 -39.28
N LEU A 2 3.38 4.56 -39.54
CA LEU A 2 4.00 5.58 -38.66
C LEU A 2 3.20 5.81 -37.35
N PHE A 3 1.87 5.69 -37.40
CA PHE A 3 0.99 5.89 -36.25
C PHE A 3 1.18 4.83 -35.14
N ILE A 4 1.54 3.59 -35.48
CA ILE A 4 1.74 2.52 -34.49
C ILE A 4 3.05 2.74 -33.71
N ALA A 5 4.09 3.28 -34.36
CA ALA A 5 5.39 3.56 -33.74
C ALA A 5 5.33 4.68 -32.68
N LEU A 6 4.32 5.56 -32.75
CA LEU A 6 4.09 6.63 -31.77
C LEU A 6 3.23 6.19 -30.57
N ILE A 7 2.50 5.07 -30.67
CA ILE A 7 1.65 4.58 -29.59
C ILE A 7 2.50 4.00 -28.45
N LEU A 8 3.58 3.28 -28.77
CA LEU A 8 4.43 2.65 -27.76
C LEU A 8 5.13 3.67 -26.84
N PRO A 9 5.79 4.73 -27.34
CA PRO A 9 6.41 5.74 -26.48
C PRO A 9 5.36 6.52 -25.67
N SER A 10 4.22 6.83 -26.28
CA SER A 10 3.15 7.58 -25.63
C SER A 10 2.51 6.79 -24.48
N ALA A 11 2.30 5.48 -24.66
CA ALA A 11 1.79 4.60 -23.62
C ALA A 11 2.76 4.52 -22.43
N TYR A 12 4.05 4.35 -22.70
CA TYR A 12 5.07 4.30 -21.65
C TYR A 12 5.16 5.62 -20.86
N LEU A 13 5.06 6.75 -21.57
CA LEU A 13 5.11 8.07 -20.95
C LEU A 13 3.86 8.34 -20.09
N LEU A 14 2.69 7.92 -20.57
CA LEU A 14 1.42 8.02 -19.85
C LEU A 14 1.40 7.13 -18.61
N GLU A 15 1.95 5.92 -18.70
CA GLU A 15 2.12 5.01 -17.57
C GLU A 15 3.06 5.60 -16.51
N LYS A 16 4.20 6.16 -16.93
CA LYS A 16 5.14 6.82 -16.01
C LYS A 16 4.47 7.98 -15.26
N LEU A 17 3.75 8.86 -15.98
CA LEU A 17 3.01 9.97 -15.38
C LEU A 17 1.92 9.45 -14.43
N SER A 18 1.21 8.39 -14.80
CA SER A 18 0.20 7.77 -13.96
C SER A 18 0.79 7.21 -12.66
N ARG A 19 1.98 6.58 -12.73
CA ARG A 19 2.68 6.06 -11.56
C ARG A 19 3.17 7.19 -10.65
N GLU A 20 3.80 8.21 -11.20
CA GLU A 20 4.28 9.37 -10.43
C GLU A 20 3.11 10.05 -9.72
N LYS A 21 2.01 10.31 -10.43
CA LYS A 21 0.81 10.88 -9.84
C LYS A 21 0.19 9.98 -8.77
N GLY A 22 0.16 8.67 -9.00
CA GLY A 22 -0.37 7.70 -8.02
C GLY A 22 0.47 7.62 -6.75
N LEU A 23 1.80 7.74 -6.86
CA LEU A 23 2.71 7.82 -5.72
C LEU A 23 2.56 9.13 -4.94
N GLU A 24 2.41 10.26 -5.64
CA GLU A 24 2.16 11.56 -5.02
C GLU A 24 0.80 11.61 -4.31
N SER A 25 -0.22 10.95 -4.88
CA SER A 25 -1.57 10.94 -4.32
C SER A 25 -1.82 9.83 -3.30
N GLY A 26 -0.88 8.91 -3.08
CA GLY A 26 -1.06 7.75 -2.18
C GLY A 26 -1.97 6.65 -2.75
N ALA A 27 -2.39 6.76 -4.02
CA ALA A 27 -3.15 5.72 -4.72
C ALA A 27 -2.26 4.52 -5.11
N ILE A 28 -0.94 4.70 -5.06
CA ILE A 28 0.06 3.65 -5.16
C ILE A 28 0.91 3.67 -3.88
N ILE A 29 0.95 2.54 -3.19
CA ILE A 29 1.81 2.31 -2.04
C ILE A 29 3.14 1.75 -2.52
N LYS A 30 4.23 2.42 -2.12
CA LYS A 30 5.59 1.95 -2.36
C LYS A 30 6.01 0.97 -1.27
N VAL A 31 6.37 -0.25 -1.64
CA VAL A 31 6.94 -1.23 -0.71
C VAL A 31 8.42 -1.41 -0.98
N GLN A 32 9.25 -1.24 0.04
CA GLN A 32 10.71 -1.22 -0.13
C GLN A 32 11.45 -1.81 1.07
N ASP A 33 12.66 -2.29 0.81
CA ASP A 33 13.65 -2.58 1.84
C ASP A 33 14.40 -1.27 2.15
N LYS A 34 14.24 -0.75 3.38
CA LYS A 34 14.77 0.57 3.74
C LYS A 34 16.29 0.58 3.86
N LEU A 35 16.90 -0.54 4.26
CA LEU A 35 18.34 -0.64 4.46
C LEU A 35 19.09 -0.62 3.12
N SER A 36 18.62 -1.41 2.16
CA SER A 36 19.19 -1.47 0.81
C SER A 36 18.68 -0.37 -0.11
N GLY A 37 17.56 0.28 0.24
CA GLY A 37 16.85 1.22 -0.64
C GLY A 37 16.14 0.55 -1.82
N SER A 38 16.05 -0.78 -1.83
CA SER A 38 15.51 -1.54 -2.95
C SER A 38 13.98 -1.49 -2.96
N LEU A 39 13.41 -1.12 -4.10
CA LEU A 39 11.97 -1.25 -4.35
C LEU A 39 11.60 -2.74 -4.44
N VAL A 40 10.66 -3.17 -3.59
CA VAL A 40 10.13 -4.54 -3.59
C VAL A 40 8.90 -4.62 -4.48
N SER A 41 7.93 -3.71 -4.28
CA SER A 41 6.76 -3.64 -5.14
C SER A 41 6.09 -2.26 -5.12
N LEU A 42 5.18 -2.06 -6.08
CA LEU A 42 4.23 -0.96 -6.12
C LEU A 42 2.83 -1.56 -6.06
N MET A 43 2.07 -1.23 -5.03
CA MET A 43 0.71 -1.72 -4.86
C MET A 43 -0.29 -0.59 -5.09
N GLY A 44 -1.07 -0.69 -6.16
CA GLY A 44 -2.21 0.20 -6.37
C GLY A 44 -3.37 -0.14 -5.45
N VAL A 45 -4.27 0.82 -5.25
CA VAL A 45 -5.53 0.63 -4.51
C VAL A 45 -6.39 -0.51 -5.11
N ASP A 46 -6.33 -0.70 -6.42
CA ASP A 46 -6.97 -1.80 -7.15
C ASP A 46 -6.39 -3.18 -6.77
N VAL A 47 -5.08 -3.25 -6.53
CA VAL A 47 -4.44 -4.46 -5.99
C VAL A 47 -4.94 -4.73 -4.58
N LEU A 48 -5.04 -3.70 -3.73
CA LEU A 48 -5.57 -3.85 -2.38
C LEU A 48 -7.04 -4.28 -2.38
N GLU A 49 -7.85 -3.77 -3.30
CA GLU A 49 -9.25 -4.16 -3.46
C GLU A 49 -9.35 -5.64 -3.88
N SER A 50 -8.50 -6.07 -4.81
CA SER A 50 -8.37 -7.47 -5.21
C SER A 50 -7.97 -8.36 -4.02
N LEU A 51 -7.02 -7.90 -3.20
CA LEU A 51 -6.60 -8.62 -1.99
C LEU A 51 -7.71 -8.69 -0.94
N MET A 52 -8.47 -7.62 -0.74
CA MET A 52 -9.64 -7.62 0.15
C MET A 52 -10.66 -8.66 -0.32
N ASN A 53 -11.00 -8.67 -1.61
CA ASN A 53 -11.98 -9.60 -2.17
C ASN A 53 -11.52 -11.07 -2.09
N GLN A 54 -10.21 -11.32 -2.10
CA GLN A 54 -9.64 -12.65 -1.85
C GLN A 54 -9.66 -13.03 -0.37
N GLN A 55 -9.35 -12.09 0.52
CA GLN A 55 -9.28 -12.34 1.96
C GLN A 55 -10.68 -12.47 2.59
N TYR A 56 -11.65 -11.70 2.09
CA TYR A 56 -13.02 -11.61 2.59
C TYR A 56 -14.04 -11.72 1.43
N PRO A 57 -14.18 -12.91 0.82
CA PRO A 57 -15.00 -13.07 -0.37
C PRO A 57 -16.49 -12.80 -0.06
N GLY A 58 -17.03 -11.76 -0.70
CA GLY A 58 -18.44 -11.39 -0.59
C GLY A 58 -18.84 -10.72 0.72
N ASP A 59 -17.88 -10.22 1.51
CA ASP A 59 -18.17 -9.47 2.73
C ASP A 59 -18.28 -7.96 2.44
N PRO A 60 -19.50 -7.37 2.42
CA PRO A 60 -19.67 -5.94 2.19
C PRO A 60 -19.22 -5.08 3.39
N GLY A 61 -18.95 -5.69 4.55
CA GLY A 61 -18.45 -5.02 5.75
C GLY A 61 -16.93 -4.90 5.81
N ALA A 62 -16.21 -5.55 4.89
CA ALA A 62 -14.75 -5.47 4.82
C ALA A 62 -14.32 -4.04 4.47
N LYS A 63 -13.47 -3.45 5.32
CA LYS A 63 -12.94 -2.09 5.09
C LYS A 63 -11.70 -2.07 4.19
N GLY A 64 -11.05 -3.22 4.02
CA GLY A 64 -9.82 -3.40 3.26
C GLY A 64 -9.05 -4.65 3.70
N PRO A 65 -7.93 -4.98 3.04
CA PRO A 65 -7.13 -6.13 3.44
C PRO A 65 -6.39 -5.85 4.76
N THR A 66 -6.10 -6.90 5.52
CA THR A 66 -5.19 -6.76 6.66
C THR A 66 -3.80 -6.33 6.20
N LEU A 67 -3.11 -5.52 7.00
CA LEU A 67 -1.74 -5.08 6.72
C LEU A 67 -0.81 -6.28 6.50
N LEU A 68 -0.96 -7.33 7.31
CA LEU A 68 -0.18 -8.57 7.20
C LEU A 68 -0.40 -9.27 5.85
N TYR A 69 -1.65 -9.32 5.36
CA TYR A 69 -1.97 -9.93 4.07
C TYR A 69 -1.40 -9.12 2.90
N ALA A 70 -1.47 -7.78 2.97
CA ALA A 70 -0.87 -6.90 1.98
C ALA A 70 0.66 -7.01 1.94
N ILE A 71 1.32 -7.09 3.10
CA ILE A 71 2.77 -7.34 3.21
C ILE A 71 3.12 -8.68 2.55
N GLY A 72 2.40 -9.75 2.88
CA GLY A 72 2.63 -11.07 2.28
C GLY A 72 2.46 -11.07 0.76
N ALA A 73 1.41 -10.43 0.26
CA ALA A 73 1.15 -10.31 -1.18
C ALA A 73 2.19 -9.45 -1.91
N SER A 74 2.82 -8.49 -1.23
CA SER A 74 3.84 -7.61 -1.80
C SER A 74 5.18 -8.31 -2.08
N GLY A 75 5.38 -9.52 -1.52
CA GLY A 75 6.66 -10.23 -1.56
C GLY A 75 7.68 -9.76 -0.52
N LEU A 76 7.34 -8.78 0.32
CA LEU A 76 8.19 -8.31 1.42
C LEU A 76 8.35 -9.43 2.46
N SER A 77 9.58 -9.88 2.67
CA SER A 77 9.90 -10.99 3.57
C SER A 77 11.17 -10.72 4.38
N GLY A 78 11.37 -11.50 5.45
CA GLY A 78 12.55 -11.43 6.30
C GLY A 78 12.71 -10.08 7.01
N TYR A 79 11.62 -9.39 7.34
CA TYR A 79 11.63 -8.15 8.09
C TYR A 79 11.56 -8.44 9.60
N ARG A 80 12.35 -7.72 10.41
CA ARG A 80 12.19 -7.75 11.87
C ARG A 80 11.06 -6.82 12.30
N GLN A 81 10.95 -5.69 11.61
CA GLN A 81 9.97 -4.65 11.84
C GLN A 81 9.51 -4.07 10.50
N VAL A 82 8.27 -3.59 10.45
CA VAL A 82 7.76 -2.80 9.34
C VAL A 82 7.48 -1.38 9.79
N GLU A 83 7.80 -0.44 8.91
CA GLU A 83 7.47 0.97 9.05
C GLU A 83 6.43 1.35 8.01
N ILE A 84 5.31 1.93 8.47
CA ILE A 84 4.23 2.40 7.62
C ILE A 84 4.19 3.92 7.69
N LYS A 85 4.20 4.57 6.54
CA LYS A 85 4.18 6.04 6.42
C LYS A 85 3.01 6.50 5.56
N GLY A 86 2.37 7.58 6.01
CA GLY A 86 1.34 8.28 5.26
C GLY A 86 1.93 9.32 4.31
N LEU A 87 1.08 9.92 3.48
CA LEU A 87 1.42 11.10 2.67
C LEU A 87 1.88 12.27 3.55
N LYS A 88 1.20 12.45 4.68
CA LYS A 88 1.59 13.41 5.72
C LYS A 88 2.55 12.71 6.68
N GLU A 89 3.83 13.05 6.61
CA GLU A 89 4.91 12.40 7.37
C GLU A 89 4.86 12.64 8.89
N GLU A 90 3.76 13.19 9.41
CA GLU A 90 3.55 13.48 10.83
C GLU A 90 3.32 12.23 11.67
N LYS A 91 2.79 11.16 11.06
CA LYS A 91 2.49 9.89 11.75
C LYS A 91 3.18 8.74 11.05
N VAL A 92 3.99 8.03 11.83
CA VAL A 92 4.69 6.80 11.44
C VAL A 92 4.24 5.69 12.37
N PHE A 93 3.90 4.54 11.79
CA PHE A 93 3.64 3.33 12.55
C PHE A 93 4.80 2.36 12.41
N LEU A 94 5.27 1.85 13.55
CA LEU A 94 6.31 0.82 13.61
C LEU A 94 5.72 -0.41 14.30
N ALA A 95 5.83 -1.56 13.66
CA ALA A 95 5.42 -2.82 14.25
C ALA A 95 6.45 -3.91 13.98
N ASP A 96 6.86 -4.57 15.04
CA ASP A 96 7.67 -5.78 14.96
C ASP A 96 6.84 -6.92 14.36
N GLU A 97 7.52 -7.90 13.77
CA GLU A 97 6.88 -9.09 13.18
C GLU A 97 5.91 -9.78 14.14
N GLN A 98 6.28 -9.85 15.44
CA GLN A 98 5.46 -10.46 16.49
C GLN A 98 4.24 -9.62 16.89
N SER A 99 4.29 -8.31 16.64
CA SER A 99 3.25 -7.35 17.02
C SER A 99 2.24 -7.13 15.90
N LEU A 100 2.58 -7.49 14.65
CA LEU A 100 1.67 -7.49 13.51
C LEU A 100 0.56 -8.52 13.72
N SER A 101 -0.63 -8.03 14.06
CA SER A 101 -1.83 -8.85 14.18
C SER A 101 -2.81 -8.60 13.05
N GLN A 102 -3.77 -9.51 12.87
CA GLN A 102 -4.85 -9.39 11.89
C GLN A 102 -5.81 -8.21 12.16
N SER A 103 -5.66 -7.49 13.30
CA SER A 103 -6.48 -6.31 13.58
C SER A 103 -6.03 -5.05 12.84
N TYR A 104 -4.79 -5.01 12.34
CA TYR A 104 -4.32 -3.89 11.52
C TYR A 104 -4.83 -4.03 10.08
N VAL A 105 -5.57 -3.04 9.61
CA VAL A 105 -6.24 -3.06 8.30
C VAL A 105 -5.87 -1.81 7.51
N LEU A 106 -5.60 -2.00 6.21
CA LEU A 106 -5.47 -0.93 5.23
C LEU A 106 -6.88 -0.58 4.73
N ALA A 107 -7.56 0.32 5.44
CA ALA A 107 -8.95 0.66 5.19
C ALA A 107 -9.08 1.70 4.06
N PHE A 108 -9.91 1.43 3.06
CA PHE A 108 -10.19 2.40 1.99
C PHE A 108 -10.86 3.65 2.55
N ASN A 109 -10.47 4.81 2.05
CA ASN A 109 -10.97 6.11 2.49
C ASN A 109 -11.61 6.91 1.34
N GLU A 110 -12.21 8.06 1.67
CA GLU A 110 -12.90 8.94 0.72
C GLU A 110 -11.96 9.64 -0.27
N HIS A 111 -10.65 9.65 0.01
CA HIS A 111 -9.64 10.24 -0.88
C HIS A 111 -9.22 9.30 -2.02
N GLY A 112 -9.71 8.06 -2.04
CA GLY A 112 -9.28 7.04 -3.01
C GLY A 112 -7.90 6.47 -2.69
N THR A 113 -7.51 6.47 -1.41
CA THR A 113 -6.29 5.84 -0.88
C THR A 113 -6.67 4.85 0.24
N VAL A 114 -5.72 4.45 1.08
CA VAL A 114 -5.99 3.67 2.29
C VAL A 114 -5.39 4.29 3.53
N ASP A 115 -6.10 4.18 4.64
CA ASP A 115 -5.65 4.51 5.98
C ASP A 115 -5.23 3.23 6.72
N LEU A 116 -4.24 3.31 7.60
CA LEU A 116 -3.95 2.24 8.55
C LEU A 116 -4.79 2.42 9.81
N ILE A 117 -5.64 1.44 10.11
CA ILE A 117 -6.46 1.40 11.32
C ILE A 117 -6.18 0.14 12.14
N ASP A 118 -6.45 0.18 13.44
CA ASP A 118 -6.54 -1.02 14.29
C ASP A 118 -8.01 -1.26 14.65
N LEU A 119 -8.58 -2.37 14.19
CA LEU A 119 -9.98 -2.74 14.47
C LEU A 119 -10.28 -2.91 15.96
N LYS A 120 -9.26 -3.11 16.81
CA LYS A 120 -9.43 -3.20 18.27
C LYS A 120 -9.54 -1.84 18.94
N SER A 121 -9.07 -0.78 18.29
CA SER A 121 -9.07 0.59 18.82
C SER A 121 -10.20 1.40 18.18
N GLN A 122 -11.08 1.99 18.99
CA GLN A 122 -12.12 2.91 18.48
C GLN A 122 -11.59 4.34 18.22
N GLY A 123 -10.35 4.43 17.74
CA GLY A 123 -9.63 5.69 17.54
C GLY A 123 -9.61 6.17 16.10
N PRO A 124 -9.06 7.38 15.86
CA PRO A 124 -8.74 7.84 14.52
C PRO A 124 -7.70 6.91 13.87
N PRO A 125 -7.53 6.99 12.53
CA PRO A 125 -6.47 6.27 11.85
C PRO A 125 -5.09 6.46 12.49
N ILE A 126 -4.33 5.37 12.54
CA ILE A 126 -2.95 5.35 13.02
C ILE A 126 -2.08 6.11 12.02
N VAL A 127 -2.27 5.82 10.74
CA VAL A 127 -1.61 6.48 9.61
C VAL A 127 -2.68 6.80 8.58
N GLN A 128 -2.71 8.03 8.08
CA GLN A 128 -3.63 8.46 7.02
C GLN A 128 -2.94 8.42 5.67
N ASP A 129 -3.68 8.07 4.62
CA ASP A 129 -3.21 8.05 3.23
C ASP A 129 -1.85 7.35 3.10
N VAL A 130 -1.80 6.06 3.42
CA VAL A 130 -0.56 5.26 3.41
C VAL A 130 0.14 5.37 2.06
N ARG A 131 1.39 5.82 2.08
CA ARG A 131 2.27 5.97 0.91
C ARG A 131 3.35 4.91 0.86
N GLU A 132 3.88 4.49 2.02
CA GLU A 132 5.03 3.58 2.07
C GLU A 132 4.87 2.46 3.10
N ILE A 133 5.36 1.29 2.74
CA ILE A 133 5.60 0.14 3.62
C ILE A 133 7.07 -0.22 3.51
N ASN A 134 7.80 -0.07 4.60
CA ASN A 134 9.25 -0.17 4.64
C ASN A 134 9.66 -1.34 5.53
N LYS A 135 10.45 -2.28 5.00
CA LYS A 135 11.14 -3.27 5.83
C LYS A 135 12.26 -2.60 6.63
N ILE A 136 12.31 -2.91 7.91
CA ILE A 136 13.37 -2.58 8.87
C ILE A 136 13.96 -3.91 9.40
N GLU A 137 15.29 -4.03 9.43
CA GLU A 137 16.03 -5.19 9.96
C GLU A 137 16.29 -5.11 11.47
#